data_AF-A0A6N8YYI7-F1
#
_entry.id   AF-A0A6N8YYI7-F1
#
_cell.length_a   1.000
_cell.length_b   1.000
_cell.length_c   1.000
_cell.angle_alpha   90.00
_cell.angle_beta   90.00
_cell.angle_gamma   90.00
#
_symmetry.space_group_name_H-M   'P 1'
#
loop_
_entity.id
_entity.type
_entity.pdbx_description
1 polymer ?
#
loop_
_entity_poly.entity_id
_entity_poly.type
_entity_poly.pdbx_seq_one_letter_code
_entity_poly.pdbx_strand_id
1 'polypeptide(L)'
;PTYLAGRELFGANCAQCHGSTATGTDLGPPLVHRLYVPSHHPDFSFQAAVANGVITHHWFFGDMPPVPGLTEADVDNIICYVRTLQRDGGLPVEVSC
;
A
#
# COMPACT_ATOMS: atom_id res chain seq x y z
N PRO A 1 11.44 6.67 -7.31
CA PRO A 1 9.96 6.65 -7.18
C PRO A 1 9.44 8.08 -7.01
N THR A 2 8.19 8.39 -7.36
CA THR A 2 7.58 9.71 -7.17
C THR A 2 6.18 9.62 -6.58
N TYR A 3 5.82 10.60 -5.74
CA TYR A 3 4.51 10.66 -5.09
C TYR A 3 3.36 10.76 -6.10
N LEU A 4 3.52 11.57 -7.14
CA LEU A 4 2.44 11.82 -8.11
C LEU A 4 2.12 10.58 -8.96
N ALA A 5 3.14 9.88 -9.47
CA ALA A 5 2.95 8.63 -10.18
C ALA A 5 2.35 7.56 -9.25
N GLY A 6 2.83 7.50 -8.00
CA GLY A 6 2.32 6.59 -6.98
C GLY A 6 0.85 6.79 -6.69
N ARG A 7 0.41 8.05 -6.56
CA ARG A 7 -1.00 8.41 -6.34
C ARG A 7 -1.88 7.97 -7.50
N GLU A 8 -1.44 8.18 -8.74
CA GLU A 8 -2.18 7.78 -9.94
C GLU A 8 -2.31 6.26 -10.04
N LEU A 9 -1.18 5.55 -9.92
CA LEU A 9 -1.14 4.10 -9.95
C LEU A 9 -1.96 3.48 -8.82
N PHE A 10 -1.85 4.00 -7.60
CA PHE A 10 -2.64 3.54 -6.47
C PHE A 10 -4.14 3.80 -6.66
N GLY A 11 -4.49 4.97 -7.22
CA GLY A 11 -5.87 5.31 -7.57
C GLY A 11 -6.49 4.32 -8.55
N ALA A 12 -5.73 3.95 -9.59
CA ALA A 12 -6.18 3.01 -10.62
C ALA A 12 -6.27 1.55 -10.14
N ASN A 13 -5.38 1.14 -9.24
CA ASN A 13 -5.18 -0.29 -8.93
C ASN A 13 -5.57 -0.71 -7.51
N CYS A 14 -5.66 0.22 -6.56
CA CYS A 14 -5.72 -0.12 -5.12
C CYS A 14 -6.88 0.57 -4.38
N ALA A 15 -7.25 1.78 -4.82
CA ALA A 15 -8.15 2.66 -4.08
C ALA A 15 -9.57 2.11 -3.88
N GLN A 16 -10.03 1.19 -4.74
CA GLN A 16 -11.34 0.57 -4.58
C GLN A 16 -11.48 -0.17 -3.24
N CYS A 17 -10.41 -0.86 -2.80
CA CYS A 17 -10.41 -1.62 -1.55
C CYS A 17 -9.75 -0.85 -0.41
N HIS A 18 -8.64 -0.17 -0.67
CA HIS A 18 -7.87 0.51 0.37
C HIS A 18 -8.25 2.00 0.57
N GLY A 19 -9.20 2.52 -0.20
CA GLY A 19 -9.63 3.91 -0.19
C GLY A 19 -8.61 4.83 -0.85
N SER A 20 -9.03 5.96 -1.43
CA SER A 20 -8.14 6.85 -2.20
C SER A 20 -6.93 7.38 -1.41
N THR A 21 -7.08 7.55 -0.10
CA THR A 21 -6.03 7.98 0.83
C THR A 21 -5.46 6.83 1.65
N ALA A 22 -5.61 5.59 1.19
CA ALA A 22 -5.06 4.40 1.84
C ALA A 22 -5.54 4.21 3.31
N THR A 23 -6.68 4.80 3.67
CA THR A 23 -7.29 4.74 5.02
C THR A 23 -8.28 3.58 5.16
N GLY A 24 -8.36 2.69 4.18
CA GLY A 24 -9.25 1.54 4.17
C GLY A 24 -10.67 1.88 3.72
N THR A 25 -11.43 0.83 3.45
CA THR A 25 -12.88 0.84 3.20
C THR A 25 -13.49 -0.39 3.86
N ASP A 26 -14.79 -0.64 3.65
CA ASP A 26 -15.42 -1.89 4.06
C ASP A 26 -14.91 -3.12 3.26
N LEU A 27 -14.13 -2.91 2.20
CA LEU A 27 -13.58 -3.96 1.34
C LEU A 27 -12.11 -4.27 1.62
N GLY A 28 -11.40 -3.44 2.37
CA GLY A 28 -9.96 -3.61 2.55
C GLY A 28 -9.35 -2.75 3.67
N PRO A 29 -8.23 -3.21 4.25
CA PRO A 29 -7.67 -2.59 5.44
C PRO A 29 -7.02 -1.21 5.17
N PRO A 30 -6.88 -0.38 6.21
CA PRO A 30 -6.10 0.85 6.15
C PRO A 30 -4.61 0.54 6.02
N LEU A 31 -3.96 1.02 4.96
CA LEU A 31 -2.50 0.97 4.85
C LEU A 31 -1.84 2.15 5.59
N VAL A 32 -2.57 3.23 5.85
CA VAL A 32 -2.20 4.27 6.84
C VAL A 32 -2.52 3.75 8.24
N HIS A 33 -1.72 2.79 8.71
CA HIS A 33 -1.89 2.17 10.02
C HIS A 33 -0.54 1.65 10.56
N ARG A 34 -0.40 1.59 11.90
CA ARG A 34 0.84 1.15 12.56
C ARG A 34 1.30 -0.26 12.17
N LEU A 35 0.37 -1.13 11.77
CA LEU A 35 0.71 -2.47 11.29
C LEU A 35 1.51 -2.43 9.98
N TYR A 36 1.26 -1.43 9.13
CA TYR A 36 1.84 -1.38 7.79
C TYR A 36 3.09 -0.50 7.70
N VAL A 37 3.68 -0.08 8.82
CA VAL A 37 4.94 0.71 8.83
C VAL A 37 6.15 -0.20 8.54
N PRO A 38 7.30 0.34 8.12
CA PRO A 38 8.43 -0.47 7.67
C PRO A 38 8.97 -1.49 8.67
N SER A 39 8.86 -1.21 9.98
CA SER A 39 9.31 -2.16 11.02
C SER A 39 8.42 -3.40 11.16
N HIS A 40 7.24 -3.42 10.52
CA HIS A 40 6.32 -4.57 10.57
C HIS A 40 5.92 -5.05 9.16
N HIS A 41 5.56 -4.16 8.23
CA HIS A 41 5.44 -4.46 6.80
C HIS A 41 6.41 -3.57 6.02
N PRO A 42 7.66 -4.03 5.84
CA PRO A 42 8.65 -3.34 5.01
C PRO A 42 8.21 -3.28 3.54
N ASP A 43 8.90 -2.47 2.74
CA ASP A 43 8.54 -2.20 1.34
C ASP A 43 8.49 -3.47 0.48
N PHE A 44 9.38 -4.44 0.74
CA PHE A 44 9.33 -5.74 0.04
C PHE A 44 8.03 -6.51 0.32
N SER A 45 7.35 -6.27 1.45
CA SER A 45 6.05 -6.90 1.74
C SER A 45 4.95 -6.34 0.83
N PHE A 46 5.03 -5.06 0.47
CA PHE A 46 4.12 -4.46 -0.53
C PHE A 46 4.42 -5.01 -1.92
N GLN A 47 5.70 -5.12 -2.30
CA GLN A 47 6.12 -5.78 -3.54
C GLN A 47 5.57 -7.21 -3.64
N ALA A 48 5.77 -8.01 -2.58
CA ALA A 48 5.28 -9.38 -2.53
C ALA A 48 3.75 -9.47 -2.56
N ALA A 49 3.05 -8.58 -1.85
CA ALA A 49 1.59 -8.54 -1.83
C ALA A 49 1.01 -8.21 -3.21
N VAL A 50 1.60 -7.26 -3.92
CA VAL A 50 1.17 -6.91 -5.29
C VAL A 50 1.45 -8.09 -6.24
N ALA A 51 2.64 -8.69 -6.18
CA ALA A 51 3.04 -9.74 -7.10
C ALA A 51 2.32 -11.08 -6.87
N ASN A 52 2.03 -11.43 -5.62
CA ASN A 52 1.58 -12.77 -5.23
C ASN A 52 0.22 -12.80 -4.52
N GLY A 53 -0.34 -11.63 -4.18
CA GLY A 53 -1.48 -11.55 -3.28
C GLY A 53 -1.09 -11.83 -1.82
N VAL A 54 -2.08 -11.81 -0.94
CA VAL A 54 -1.92 -12.00 0.51
C VAL A 54 -3.07 -12.83 1.04
N ILE A 55 -2.76 -13.81 1.89
CA ILE A 55 -3.76 -14.53 2.68
C ILE A 55 -4.12 -13.70 3.91
N THR A 56 -5.41 -13.61 4.21
CA THR A 56 -5.93 -12.90 5.39
C THR A 56 -5.23 -13.36 6.68
N HIS A 57 -4.78 -12.38 7.50
CA HIS A 57 -4.14 -12.69 8.79
C HIS A 57 -4.30 -11.59 9.86
N HIS A 58 -4.34 -10.30 9.50
CA HIS A 58 -4.55 -9.22 10.48
C HIS A 58 -5.99 -8.71 10.57
N TRP A 59 -6.74 -8.82 9.47
CA TRP A 59 -8.07 -8.28 9.31
C TRP A 59 -8.95 -9.27 8.57
N PHE A 60 -10.26 -9.23 8.82
CA PHE A 60 -11.23 -10.16 8.24
C PHE A 60 -11.86 -9.62 6.94
N PHE A 61 -11.04 -9.06 6.02
CA PHE A 61 -11.49 -8.61 4.69
C PHE A 61 -11.44 -9.70 3.62
N GLY A 62 -10.91 -10.89 3.96
CA GLY A 62 -10.58 -11.93 3.00
C GLY A 62 -9.19 -11.74 2.41
N ASP A 63 -8.87 -12.56 1.42
CA ASP A 63 -7.58 -12.57 0.74
C ASP A 63 -7.48 -11.41 -0.26
N MET A 64 -6.28 -10.84 -0.38
CA MET A 64 -5.96 -9.89 -1.43
C MET A 64 -5.41 -10.66 -2.64
N PRO A 65 -6.02 -10.56 -3.84
CA PRO A 65 -5.45 -11.20 -5.02
C PRO A 65 -4.19 -10.46 -5.52
N PRO A 66 -3.31 -11.14 -6.28
CA PRO A 66 -2.25 -10.47 -7.02
C PRO A 66 -2.81 -9.40 -7.95
N VAL A 67 -2.05 -8.33 -8.18
CA VAL A 67 -2.40 -7.25 -9.12
C VAL A 67 -1.50 -7.36 -10.35
N PRO A 68 -1.99 -7.93 -11.46
CA PRO A 68 -1.19 -8.12 -12.67
C PRO A 68 -0.93 -6.79 -13.39
N GLY A 69 0.17 -6.71 -14.14
CA GLY A 69 0.46 -5.57 -15.01
C GLY A 69 1.22 -4.42 -14.35
N LEU A 70 1.56 -4.52 -13.07
CA LEU A 70 2.45 -3.58 -12.39
C LEU A 70 3.89 -4.11 -12.40
N THR A 71 4.84 -3.26 -12.74
CA THR A 71 6.27 -3.52 -12.59
C THR A 71 6.74 -3.22 -11.17
N GLU A 72 7.91 -3.70 -10.78
CA GLU A 72 8.52 -3.36 -9.49
C GLU A 72 8.66 -1.83 -9.30
N ALA A 73 9.03 -1.11 -10.36
CA ALA A 73 9.14 0.35 -10.34
C ALA A 73 7.77 1.05 -10.16
N ASP A 74 6.69 0.49 -10.71
CA ASP A 74 5.33 0.99 -10.46
C ASP A 74 4.95 0.83 -8.99
N VAL A 75 5.29 -0.33 -8.40
CA VAL A 75 5.02 -0.60 -7.00
C VAL A 75 5.87 0.29 -6.09
N ASP A 76 7.12 0.60 -6.45
CA ASP A 76 7.92 1.57 -5.70
C ASP A 76 7.29 2.97 -5.69
N ASN A 77 6.68 3.39 -6.81
CA ASN A 77 5.91 4.64 -6.84
C ASN A 77 4.70 4.55 -5.88
N ILE A 78 3.95 3.45 -5.91
CA ILE A 78 2.82 3.22 -5.01
C ILE A 78 3.27 3.24 -3.53
N ILE A 79 4.37 2.58 -3.20
CA ILE A 79 4.95 2.57 -1.86
C ILE A 79 5.30 3.99 -1.44
N CYS A 80 5.98 4.77 -2.27
CA CYS A 80 6.25 6.18 -1.99
C CYS A 80 4.97 6.97 -1.62
N TYR A 81 3.88 6.78 -2.37
CA TYR A 81 2.59 7.41 -2.06
C TYR A 81 2.06 6.98 -0.68
N VAL A 82 2.02 5.67 -0.40
CA VAL A 82 1.54 5.14 0.88
C VAL A 82 2.41 5.60 2.05
N ARG A 83 3.75 5.56 1.93
CA ARG A 83 4.68 6.03 2.96
C ARG A 83 4.53 7.52 3.25
N THR A 84 4.31 8.32 2.20
CA THR A 84 4.02 9.76 2.36
C THR A 84 2.76 9.96 3.20
N LEU A 85 1.67 9.25 2.89
CA LEU A 85 0.43 9.33 3.66
C LEU A 85 0.59 8.82 5.09
N GLN A 86 1.36 7.76 5.31
CA GLN A 86 1.68 7.28 6.65
C GLN A 86 2.41 8.34 7.47
N ARG A 87 3.43 9.00 6.90
CA ARG A 87 4.16 10.09 7.55
C ARG A 87 3.25 11.27 7.86
N ASP A 88 2.46 11.71 6.90
CA ASP A 88 1.55 12.85 7.04
C ASP A 88 0.44 12.53 8.07
N GLY A 89 0.08 11.25 8.24
CA GLY A 89 -0.77 10.73 9.30
C GLY A 89 -0.09 10.53 10.66
N GLY A 90 1.17 10.94 10.82
CA GLY A 90 1.92 10.90 12.07
C GLY A 90 2.54 9.55 12.43
N LEU A 91 2.68 8.63 11.46
CA LEU A 91 3.35 7.35 11.69
C LEU A 91 4.87 7.48 11.53
N PRO A 92 5.66 6.68 12.27
CA PRO A 92 7.12 6.78 12.27
C PRO A 92 7.72 6.11 11.03
N VAL A 93 7.62 6.78 9.89
CA VAL A 93 8.13 6.29 8.61
C VAL A 93 9.04 7.33 7.96
N GLU A 94 10.19 6.88 7.49
CA GLU A 94 11.02 7.66 6.58
C GLU A 94 10.47 7.50 5.16
N VAL A 95 10.49 8.59 4.40
CA VAL A 95 10.01 8.61 3.01
C VAL A 95 11.23 8.86 2.12
N SER A 96 11.55 7.90 1.26
CA SER A 96 12.74 7.91 0.39
C SER A 96 12.41 8.09 -1.09
N CYS A 97 11.23 8.65 -1.37
CA CYS A 97 10.99 9.39 -2.61
C CYS A 97 11.15 10.90 -2.37
#